data_AF-T0ZXS5-F1
#
_entry.id   AF-T0ZXS5-F1
#
_cell.length_a   1.000
_cell.length_b   1.000
_cell.length_c   1.000
_cell.angle_alpha   90.00
_cell.angle_beta   90.00
_cell.angle_gamma   90.00
#
_symmetry.space_group_name_H-M   'P 1'
#
loop_
_entity.id
_entity.type
_entity.pdbx_description
1 polymer ?
#
loop_
_entity_poly.entity_id
_entity_poly.type
_entity_poly.pdbx_seq_one_letter_code
_entity_poly.pdbx_strand_id
1 'polypeptide(L)'
;AALGMTIVTVILVTGSLSTHDIVMSQGHGIWHWNLIRLGIVPFVVFIIAITAELNRPPFDVVEADSELVGGFHTEYSSLRFALFYLAEFMNTITMSAIMVTLFLGGPAGWVPNVAHLRWLFPIAWFVVKTVGFAFAYVWFRAALPRFRYDQVMDLGWKRLIPLSLGWMIIVAGFLVSPAWGFAMAAVVLVAWIMLTRAFELGTARERGTDSPLPVV
;
A
#
# COMPACT_ATOMS: atom_id res chain seq x y z
N ALA A 1 -5.18 -5.71 -6.52
CA ALA A 1 -5.69 -4.62 -7.41
C ALA A 1 -5.28 -3.23 -6.93
N ALA A 2 -5.63 -2.81 -5.70
CA ALA A 2 -5.29 -1.47 -5.17
C ALA A 2 -3.77 -1.16 -5.20
N LEU A 3 -2.94 -2.14 -4.80
CA LEU A 3 -1.47 -2.03 -4.87
C LEU A 3 -1.00 -1.71 -6.30
N GLY A 4 -1.45 -2.47 -7.30
CA GLY A 4 -1.10 -2.25 -8.70
C GLY A 4 -1.48 -0.84 -9.20
N MET A 5 -2.68 -0.36 -8.88
CA MET A 5 -3.13 0.98 -9.29
C MET A 5 -2.27 2.11 -8.68
N THR A 6 -1.83 1.95 -7.44
CA THR A 6 -0.90 2.91 -6.83
C THR A 6 0.49 2.89 -7.48
N ILE A 7 1.00 1.72 -7.88
CA ILE A 7 2.25 1.61 -8.65
C ILE A 7 2.10 2.27 -10.02
N VAL A 8 0.99 2.02 -10.73
CA VAL A 8 0.70 2.65 -12.03
C VAL A 8 0.68 4.17 -11.89
N THR A 9 0.10 4.70 -10.82
CA THR A 9 0.10 6.15 -10.54
C THR A 9 1.52 6.72 -10.42
N VAL A 10 2.43 6.00 -9.76
CA VAL A 10 3.86 6.38 -9.67
C VAL A 10 4.55 6.34 -11.04
N ILE A 11 4.28 5.30 -11.82
CA ILE A 11 4.84 5.12 -13.16
C ILE A 11 4.37 6.23 -14.10
N LEU A 12 3.08 6.59 -14.08
CA LEU A 12 2.51 7.64 -14.92
C LEU A 12 3.22 8.99 -14.73
N VAL A 13 3.59 9.31 -13.48
CA VAL A 13 4.26 10.57 -13.15
C VAL A 13 5.76 10.55 -13.46
N THR A 14 6.37 9.36 -13.45
CA THR A 14 7.78 9.17 -13.80
C THR A 14 7.98 9.07 -15.32
N GLY A 15 7.04 8.47 -16.05
CA GLY A 15 7.15 8.19 -17.48
C GLY A 15 8.05 7.00 -17.85
N SER A 16 8.52 6.23 -16.86
CA SER A 16 9.41 5.07 -17.05
C SER A 16 9.06 3.94 -16.07
N LEU A 17 9.29 2.69 -16.50
CA LEU A 17 9.18 1.49 -15.68
C LEU A 17 10.49 1.16 -14.94
N SER A 18 11.57 1.87 -15.24
CA SER A 18 12.88 1.66 -14.61
C SER A 18 12.86 2.20 -13.18
N THR A 19 13.23 1.36 -12.21
CA THR A 19 13.37 1.76 -10.80
C THR A 19 14.42 2.84 -10.61
N HIS A 20 15.46 2.84 -11.44
CA HIS A 20 16.47 3.89 -11.46
C HIS A 20 15.85 5.25 -11.84
N ASP A 21 15.05 5.30 -12.89
CA ASP A 21 14.43 6.56 -13.35
C ASP A 21 13.40 7.08 -12.34
N ILE A 22 12.66 6.16 -11.71
CA ILE A 22 11.74 6.48 -10.60
C ILE A 22 12.50 7.15 -9.45
N VAL A 23 13.65 6.62 -9.06
CA VAL A 23 14.49 7.21 -8.00
C VAL A 23 15.08 8.55 -8.44
N MET A 24 15.59 8.64 -9.67
CA MET A 24 16.21 9.87 -10.19
C MET A 24 15.20 11.02 -10.27
N SER A 25 13.94 10.73 -10.64
CA SER A 25 12.86 11.73 -10.66
C SER A 25 12.57 12.34 -9.27
N GLN A 26 12.93 11.63 -8.20
CA GLN A 26 12.74 12.03 -6.81
C GLN A 26 14.02 12.63 -6.19
N GLY A 27 15.13 12.67 -6.93
CA GLY A 27 16.46 13.07 -6.43
C GLY A 27 16.62 14.57 -6.14
N HIS A 28 15.72 15.42 -6.62
CA HIS A 28 15.82 16.89 -6.52
C HIS A 28 15.29 17.46 -5.18
N GLY A 29 15.37 16.67 -4.10
CA GLY A 29 14.97 17.08 -2.74
C GLY A 29 13.64 16.49 -2.27
N ILE A 30 13.36 16.64 -0.98
CA ILE A 30 12.23 15.99 -0.29
C ILE A 30 10.88 16.37 -0.92
N TRP A 31 10.73 17.58 -1.43
CA TRP A 31 9.52 18.06 -2.11
C TRP A 31 9.18 17.30 -3.41
N HIS A 32 10.17 16.68 -4.04
CA HIS A 32 10.00 15.90 -5.26
C HIS A 32 9.73 14.42 -4.98
N TRP A 33 9.72 14.00 -3.70
CA TRP A 33 9.34 12.65 -3.35
C TRP A 33 7.90 12.38 -3.75
N ASN A 34 7.67 11.19 -4.28
CA ASN A 34 6.35 10.79 -4.75
C ASN A 34 5.30 10.80 -3.61
N LEU A 35 5.73 10.68 -2.34
CA LEU A 35 4.91 10.91 -1.16
C LEU A 35 4.22 12.29 -1.15
N ILE A 36 4.93 13.34 -1.55
CA ILE A 36 4.43 14.71 -1.54
C ILE A 36 3.83 15.05 -2.91
N ARG A 37 4.52 14.67 -3.99
CA ARG A 37 4.14 14.97 -5.37
C ARG A 37 2.80 14.35 -5.79
N LEU A 38 2.53 13.11 -5.38
CA LEU A 38 1.28 12.41 -5.69
C LEU A 38 0.19 12.64 -4.63
N GLY A 39 0.52 13.35 -3.55
CA GLY A 39 -0.26 13.39 -2.33
C GLY A 39 -0.07 12.15 -1.45
N ILE A 40 -0.55 12.25 -0.21
CA ILE A 40 -0.40 11.18 0.80
C ILE A 40 -1.30 9.97 0.48
N VAL A 41 -2.33 10.14 -0.37
CA VAL A 41 -3.35 9.11 -0.63
C VAL A 41 -2.79 7.83 -1.28
N PRO A 42 -2.04 7.87 -2.41
CA PRO A 42 -1.49 6.64 -3.01
C PRO A 42 -0.53 5.92 -2.08
N PHE A 43 0.22 6.66 -1.26
CA PHE A 43 1.12 6.09 -0.27
C PHE A 43 0.38 5.35 0.85
N VAL A 44 -0.67 5.95 1.40
CA VAL A 44 -1.51 5.30 2.43
C VAL A 44 -2.18 4.06 1.87
N VAL A 45 -2.73 4.13 0.65
CA VAL A 45 -3.35 2.96 0.01
C VAL A 45 -2.29 1.87 -0.24
N PHE A 46 -1.08 2.24 -0.65
CA PHE A 46 0.01 1.30 -0.84
C PHE A 46 0.40 0.60 0.48
N ILE A 47 0.56 1.36 1.59
CA ILE A 47 0.84 0.80 2.92
C ILE A 47 -0.25 -0.18 3.37
N ILE A 48 -1.52 0.18 3.22
CA ILE A 48 -2.61 -0.69 3.65
C ILE A 48 -2.64 -1.96 2.79
N ALA A 49 -2.51 -1.81 1.46
CA ALA A 49 -2.56 -2.92 0.53
C ALA A 49 -1.37 -3.88 0.68
N ILE A 50 -0.16 -3.37 0.91
CA ILE A 50 1.02 -4.20 1.11
C ILE A 50 0.99 -4.91 2.47
N THR A 51 0.43 -4.28 3.51
CA THR A 51 0.21 -4.94 4.81
C THR A 51 -0.75 -6.13 4.65
N ALA A 52 -1.80 -5.98 3.84
CA ALA A 52 -2.72 -7.06 3.51
C ALA A 52 -2.04 -8.17 2.68
N GLU A 53 -1.19 -7.82 1.72
CA GLU A 53 -0.44 -8.80 0.90
C GLU A 53 0.55 -9.62 1.72
N LEU A 54 1.17 -9.01 2.73
CA LEU A 54 2.10 -9.68 3.63
C LEU A 54 1.40 -10.73 4.52
N ASN A 55 0.05 -10.73 4.57
CA ASN A 55 -0.75 -11.61 5.42
C ASN A 55 -0.28 -11.63 6.89
N ARG A 56 0.23 -10.48 7.37
CA ARG A 56 0.70 -10.28 8.74
C ARG A 56 -0.34 -9.52 9.56
N PRO A 57 -0.32 -9.62 10.91
CA PRO A 57 -1.21 -8.83 11.75
C PRO A 57 -1.03 -7.35 11.43
N PRO A 58 -2.12 -6.59 11.19
CA PRO A 58 -3.51 -6.86 11.57
C PRO A 58 -4.39 -7.57 10.51
N PHE A 59 -3.82 -7.97 9.36
CA PHE A 59 -4.52 -8.63 8.24
C PHE A 59 -4.11 -10.10 8.07
N ASP A 60 -3.93 -10.82 9.18
CA ASP A 60 -3.43 -12.21 9.27
C ASP A 60 -4.51 -13.28 9.11
N VAL A 61 -5.51 -13.07 8.25
CA VAL A 61 -6.71 -13.92 8.21
C VAL A 61 -6.41 -15.36 7.80
N VAL A 62 -5.52 -15.55 6.83
CA VAL A 62 -5.12 -16.89 6.34
C VAL A 62 -4.32 -17.64 7.41
N GLU A 63 -3.53 -16.93 8.21
CA GLU A 63 -2.77 -17.53 9.31
C GLU A 63 -3.68 -17.86 10.50
N ALA A 64 -4.65 -16.98 10.82
CA ALA A 64 -5.58 -17.15 11.94
C ALA A 64 -6.52 -18.38 11.79
N ASP A 65 -6.98 -18.70 10.58
CA ASP A 65 -7.75 -19.94 10.39
C ASP A 65 -6.87 -21.19 10.55
N SER A 66 -5.59 -21.06 10.21
CA SER A 66 -4.61 -22.14 10.37
C SER A 66 -4.14 -22.29 11.82
N GLU A 67 -4.12 -21.22 12.63
CA GLU A 67 -3.68 -21.26 14.04
C GLU A 67 -4.62 -22.08 14.94
N LEU A 68 -5.89 -22.22 14.55
CA LEU A 68 -6.89 -23.06 15.25
C LEU A 68 -6.65 -24.57 15.08
N VAL A 69 -6.01 -24.99 13.98
CA VAL A 69 -5.73 -26.41 13.66
C VAL A 69 -4.22 -26.71 13.69
N GLY A 70 -3.38 -25.68 13.84
CA GLY A 70 -1.93 -25.79 13.89
C GLY A 70 -1.22 -25.71 12.54
N GLY A 71 -1.89 -25.29 11.46
CA GLY A 71 -1.36 -24.88 10.14
C GLY A 71 0.00 -25.45 9.71
N PHE A 72 0.84 -24.57 9.16
CA PHE A 72 2.19 -24.94 8.74
C PHE A 72 3.15 -25.16 9.93
N HIS A 73 2.78 -24.71 11.14
CA HIS A 73 3.56 -24.93 12.37
C HIS A 73 3.59 -26.39 12.81
N THR A 74 2.55 -27.18 12.49
CA THR A 74 2.46 -28.61 12.82
C THR A 74 2.76 -29.52 11.63
N GLU A 75 2.53 -29.05 10.40
CA GLU A 75 2.74 -29.84 9.17
C GLU A 75 4.21 -29.92 8.73
N TYR A 76 5.04 -28.92 9.05
CA TYR A 76 6.43 -28.83 8.58
C TYR A 76 7.44 -28.86 9.72
N SER A 77 8.49 -29.67 9.57
CA SER A 77 9.57 -29.79 10.55
C SER A 77 10.88 -29.12 10.08
N SER A 78 11.65 -28.59 11.03
CA SER A 78 13.05 -28.16 10.89
C SER A 78 13.28 -27.23 9.69
N LEU A 79 14.03 -27.67 8.67
CA LEU A 79 14.46 -26.84 7.56
C LEU A 79 13.28 -26.29 6.73
N ARG A 80 12.22 -27.08 6.53
CA ARG A 80 11.05 -26.64 5.75
C ARG A 80 10.33 -25.51 6.46
N PHE A 81 10.17 -25.63 7.77
CA PHE A 81 9.63 -24.58 8.63
C PHE A 81 10.50 -23.32 8.60
N ALA A 82 11.82 -23.47 8.71
CA ALA A 82 12.75 -22.35 8.65
C ALA A 82 12.67 -21.59 7.30
N LEU A 83 12.50 -22.30 6.19
CA LEU A 83 12.35 -21.69 4.85
C LEU A 83 11.05 -20.88 4.72
N PHE A 84 9.93 -21.34 5.28
CA PHE A 84 8.69 -20.56 5.30
C PHE A 84 8.85 -19.26 6.08
N TYR A 85 9.43 -19.32 7.29
CA TYR A 85 9.71 -18.13 8.09
C TYR A 85 10.67 -17.17 7.40
N LEU A 86 11.75 -17.70 6.82
CA LEU A 86 12.71 -16.89 6.07
C LEU A 86 12.02 -16.17 4.90
N ALA A 87 11.20 -16.87 4.13
CA ALA A 87 10.47 -16.28 3.01
C ALA A 87 9.53 -15.16 3.48
N GLU A 88 8.81 -15.35 4.58
CA GLU A 88 7.89 -14.35 5.14
C GLU A 88 8.64 -13.09 5.64
N PHE A 89 9.80 -13.26 6.28
CA PHE A 89 10.65 -12.13 6.70
C PHE A 89 11.29 -11.44 5.50
N MET A 90 11.80 -12.19 4.52
CA MET A 90 12.34 -11.65 3.28
C MET A 90 11.29 -10.87 2.50
N ASN A 91 10.04 -11.35 2.45
CA ASN A 91 8.94 -10.64 1.81
C ASN A 91 8.69 -9.29 2.49
N THR A 92 8.67 -9.25 3.82
CA THR A 92 8.48 -8.01 4.59
C THR A 92 9.58 -6.98 4.30
N ILE A 93 10.85 -7.42 4.23
CA ILE A 93 11.98 -6.55 3.89
C ILE A 93 11.91 -6.08 2.43
N THR A 94 11.58 -6.98 1.51
CA THR A 94 11.48 -6.68 0.07
C THR A 94 10.36 -5.66 -0.20
N MET A 95 9.20 -5.86 0.41
CA MET A 95 8.07 -4.94 0.33
C MET A 95 8.40 -3.56 0.93
N SER A 96 9.13 -3.52 2.03
CA SER A 96 9.66 -2.28 2.61
C SER A 96 10.63 -1.57 1.65
N ALA A 97 11.53 -2.31 1.01
CA ALA A 97 12.46 -1.79 0.01
C ALA A 97 11.72 -1.21 -1.21
N ILE A 98 10.73 -1.91 -1.74
CA ILE A 98 9.90 -1.43 -2.86
C ILE A 98 9.22 -0.11 -2.47
N MET A 99 8.62 -0.03 -1.28
CA MET A 99 7.98 1.19 -0.82
C MET A 99 8.94 2.39 -0.76
N VAL A 100 10.16 2.19 -0.26
CA VAL A 100 11.20 3.22 -0.20
C VAL A 100 11.60 3.68 -1.61
N THR A 101 11.74 2.75 -2.56
CA THR A 101 12.08 3.10 -3.95
C THR A 101 10.98 3.88 -4.65
N LEU A 102 9.70 3.50 -4.45
CA LEU A 102 8.59 4.11 -5.15
C LEU A 102 8.19 5.48 -4.59
N PHE A 103 8.23 5.67 -3.27
CA PHE A 103 7.66 6.85 -2.62
C PHE A 103 8.66 7.80 -1.94
N LEU A 104 9.80 7.30 -1.45
CA LEU A 104 10.76 8.05 -0.62
C LEU A 104 12.13 8.25 -1.30
N GLY A 105 12.17 8.18 -2.63
CA GLY A 105 13.35 8.47 -3.43
C GLY A 105 14.48 7.45 -3.27
N GLY A 106 14.22 6.25 -2.75
CA GLY A 106 15.23 5.20 -2.66
C GLY A 106 16.48 5.66 -1.89
N PRO A 107 17.68 5.52 -2.50
CA PRO A 107 18.95 5.96 -1.92
C PRO A 107 19.18 7.48 -1.97
N ALA A 108 18.27 8.26 -2.58
CA ALA A 108 18.37 9.71 -2.60
C ALA A 108 18.20 10.29 -1.19
N GLY A 109 19.19 11.06 -0.75
CA GLY A 109 19.25 11.68 0.56
C GLY A 109 20.32 12.77 0.56
N TRP A 110 20.41 13.51 1.66
CA TRP A 110 21.48 14.48 1.81
C TRP A 110 22.82 13.73 1.92
N VAL A 111 23.75 14.06 1.03
CA VAL A 111 25.09 13.48 1.01
C VAL A 111 26.09 14.56 1.43
N PRO A 112 26.75 14.40 2.59
CA PRO A 112 27.85 15.27 2.98
C PRO A 112 28.98 15.22 1.95
N ASN A 113 29.63 16.37 1.70
CA ASN A 113 30.69 16.49 0.70
C ASN A 113 32.05 15.95 1.21
N VAL A 114 32.07 14.70 1.68
CA VAL A 114 33.27 13.96 2.07
C VAL A 114 33.63 12.98 0.96
N ALA A 115 34.71 13.29 0.23
CA ALA A 115 35.09 12.59 -1.00
C ALA A 115 35.24 11.06 -0.86
N HIS A 116 35.68 10.57 0.30
CA HIS A 116 36.00 9.15 0.52
C HIS A 116 34.78 8.30 0.92
N LEU A 117 33.71 8.91 1.44
CA LEU A 117 32.53 8.21 1.97
C LEU A 117 31.27 8.43 1.13
N ARG A 118 31.37 9.12 -0.01
CA ARG A 118 30.24 9.50 -0.86
C ARG A 118 29.40 8.31 -1.35
N TRP A 119 30.00 7.13 -1.52
CA TRP A 119 29.30 5.91 -1.96
C TRP A 119 28.51 5.24 -0.83
N LEU A 120 28.90 5.45 0.43
CA LEU A 120 28.28 4.81 1.60
C LEU A 120 26.97 5.48 1.99
N PHE A 121 26.88 6.81 1.88
CA PHE A 121 25.69 7.56 2.30
C PHE A 121 24.40 7.15 1.58
N PRO A 122 24.36 6.98 0.24
CA PRO A 122 23.15 6.54 -0.45
C PRO A 122 22.68 5.15 -0.02
N ILE A 123 23.63 4.23 0.20
CA ILE A 123 23.34 2.87 0.70
C ILE A 123 22.78 2.94 2.12
N ALA A 124 23.44 3.71 3.00
CA ALA A 124 23.00 3.89 4.38
C ALA A 124 21.60 4.50 4.44
N TRP A 125 21.29 5.51 3.62
CA TRP A 125 19.96 6.10 3.53
C TRP A 125 18.89 5.10 3.10
N PHE A 126 19.20 4.28 2.10
CA PHE A 126 18.28 3.24 1.66
C PHE A 126 18.00 2.24 2.79
N VAL A 127 19.06 1.71 3.41
CA VAL A 127 18.94 0.73 4.50
C VAL A 127 18.17 1.31 5.69
N VAL A 128 18.48 2.53 6.12
CA VAL A 128 17.79 3.20 7.24
C VAL A 128 16.30 3.37 6.94
N LYS A 129 15.93 3.82 5.74
CA LYS A 129 14.52 3.97 5.35
C LYS A 129 13.82 2.61 5.30
N THR A 130 14.47 1.59 4.73
CA THR A 130 13.91 0.22 4.65
C THR A 130 13.69 -0.36 6.03
N VAL A 131 14.67 -0.22 6.94
CA VAL A 131 14.56 -0.66 8.34
C VAL A 131 13.47 0.14 9.07
N GLY A 132 13.36 1.45 8.81
CA GLY A 132 12.29 2.28 9.38
C GLY A 132 10.89 1.76 9.03
N PHE A 133 10.68 1.31 7.79
CA PHE A 133 9.42 0.69 7.40
C PHE A 133 9.25 -0.73 7.89
N ALA A 134 10.32 -1.54 7.92
CA ALA A 134 10.28 -2.86 8.56
C ALA A 134 9.86 -2.74 10.03
N PHE A 135 10.41 -1.74 10.74
CA PHE A 135 10.01 -1.39 12.09
C PHE A 135 8.55 -0.93 12.17
N ALA A 136 8.07 -0.13 11.21
CA ALA A 136 6.66 0.26 11.16
C ALA A 136 5.71 -0.94 11.08
N TYR A 137 6.06 -2.02 10.36
CA TYR A 137 5.26 -3.26 10.35
C TYR A 137 5.25 -3.97 11.71
N VAL A 138 6.40 -4.03 12.39
CA VAL A 138 6.46 -4.56 13.75
C VAL A 138 5.61 -3.71 14.70
N TRP A 139 5.62 -2.39 14.52
CA TRP A 139 4.80 -1.48 15.30
C TRP A 139 3.31 -1.64 15.00
N PHE A 140 2.89 -1.74 13.74
CA PHE A 140 1.49 -1.98 13.38
C PHE A 140 0.96 -3.28 13.98
N ARG A 141 1.78 -4.34 13.99
CA ARG A 141 1.45 -5.60 14.69
C ARG A 141 1.19 -5.40 16.18
N ALA A 142 1.94 -4.52 16.84
CA ALA A 142 1.79 -4.26 18.27
C ALA A 142 0.65 -3.28 18.58
N ALA A 143 0.35 -2.35 17.67
CA ALA A 143 -0.57 -1.25 17.90
C ALA A 143 -2.02 -1.52 17.47
N LEU A 144 -2.23 -2.34 16.43
CA LEU A 144 -3.55 -2.54 15.83
C LEU A 144 -4.17 -3.89 16.23
N PRO A 145 -5.48 -3.92 16.54
CA PRO A 145 -6.19 -5.17 16.71
C PRO A 145 -6.32 -5.90 15.37
N ARG A 146 -6.47 -7.23 15.44
CA ARG A 146 -6.73 -8.08 14.27
C ARG A 146 -8.08 -7.73 13.62
N PHE A 147 -8.11 -7.70 12.29
CA PHE A 147 -9.34 -7.50 11.51
C PHE A 147 -9.96 -8.83 11.10
N ARG A 148 -11.29 -8.90 11.08
CA ARG A 148 -12.04 -10.05 10.56
C ARG A 148 -12.00 -10.07 9.03
N TYR A 149 -12.00 -11.26 8.43
CA TYR A 149 -12.02 -11.45 6.96
C TYR A 149 -12.98 -10.51 6.22
N ASP A 150 -14.24 -10.46 6.67
CA ASP A 150 -15.28 -9.66 6.04
C ASP A 150 -14.95 -8.16 6.03
N GLN A 151 -14.32 -7.67 7.10
CA GLN A 151 -13.91 -6.26 7.22
C GLN A 151 -12.74 -5.94 6.28
N VAL A 152 -11.80 -6.87 6.13
CA VAL A 152 -10.67 -6.74 5.20
C VAL A 152 -11.17 -6.74 3.76
N MET A 153 -12.08 -7.65 3.43
CA MET A 153 -12.65 -7.76 2.09
C MET A 153 -13.49 -6.52 1.74
N ASP A 154 -14.31 -6.04 2.68
CA ASP A 154 -15.05 -4.79 2.54
C ASP A 154 -14.11 -3.58 2.36
N LEU A 155 -13.04 -3.49 3.14
CA LEU A 155 -12.04 -2.41 3.01
C LEU A 155 -11.38 -2.45 1.62
N GLY A 156 -10.95 -3.63 1.17
CA GLY A 156 -10.32 -3.83 -0.13
C GLY A 156 -11.22 -3.45 -1.29
N TRP A 157 -12.41 -4.03 -1.35
CA TRP A 157 -13.32 -3.87 -2.49
C TRP A 157 -14.10 -2.57 -2.47
N LYS A 158 -14.65 -2.15 -1.34
CA LYS A 158 -15.54 -0.98 -1.28
C LYS A 158 -14.77 0.32 -1.14
N ARG A 159 -13.55 0.31 -0.58
CA ARG A 159 -12.79 1.54 -0.30
C ARG A 159 -11.48 1.63 -1.07
N LEU A 160 -10.56 0.68 -0.91
CA LEU A 160 -9.19 0.81 -1.46
C LEU A 160 -9.16 0.78 -2.99
N ILE A 161 -9.92 -0.11 -3.63
CA ILE A 161 -9.99 -0.20 -5.09
C ILE A 161 -10.57 1.09 -5.71
N PRO A 162 -11.77 1.57 -5.32
CA PRO A 162 -12.30 2.80 -5.90
C PRO A 162 -11.43 4.03 -5.60
N LEU A 163 -10.85 4.09 -4.40
CA LEU A 163 -9.98 5.22 -4.00
C LEU A 163 -8.70 5.28 -4.84
N SER A 164 -8.00 4.14 -5.01
CA SER A 164 -6.77 4.09 -5.81
C SER A 164 -7.05 4.34 -7.30
N LEU A 165 -8.14 3.80 -7.84
CA LEU A 165 -8.54 4.05 -9.22
C LEU A 165 -8.86 5.53 -9.45
N GLY A 166 -9.68 6.12 -8.58
CA GLY A 166 -10.04 7.53 -8.65
C GLY A 166 -8.81 8.43 -8.60
N TRP A 167 -7.88 8.15 -7.69
CA TRP A 167 -6.65 8.94 -7.58
C TRP A 167 -5.75 8.82 -8.81
N MET A 168 -5.62 7.61 -9.37
CA MET A 168 -4.87 7.38 -10.60
C MET A 168 -5.45 8.21 -11.77
N ILE A 169 -6.78 8.25 -11.91
CA ILE A 169 -7.45 9.04 -12.97
C ILE A 169 -7.23 10.54 -12.77
N ILE A 170 -7.30 11.03 -11.52
CA ILE A 170 -7.02 12.43 -11.20
C ILE A 170 -5.59 12.80 -11.61
N VAL A 171 -4.62 11.99 -11.18
CA VAL A 171 -3.19 12.22 -11.52
C VAL A 171 -2.97 12.19 -13.02
N ALA A 172 -3.57 11.23 -13.74
CA ALA A 172 -3.51 11.18 -15.19
C ALA A 172 -4.10 12.45 -15.85
N GLY A 173 -5.22 12.96 -15.34
CA GLY A 173 -5.83 14.20 -15.81
C GLY A 173 -4.90 15.41 -15.64
N PHE A 174 -4.27 15.55 -14.47
CA PHE A 174 -3.32 16.63 -14.20
C PHE A 174 -2.06 16.58 -15.06
N LEU A 175 -1.61 15.39 -15.48
CA LEU A 175 -0.48 15.25 -16.40
C LEU A 175 -0.80 15.74 -17.82
N VAL A 176 -2.06 15.66 -18.25
CA VAL A 176 -2.50 16.16 -19.57
C VAL A 176 -2.70 17.67 -19.52
N SER A 177 -3.49 18.16 -18.57
CA SER A 177 -3.63 19.60 -18.32
C SER A 177 -4.26 19.88 -16.96
N PRO A 178 -4.01 21.05 -16.35
CA PRO A 178 -4.67 21.43 -15.09
C PRO A 178 -6.20 21.42 -15.18
N ALA A 179 -6.79 21.87 -16.29
CA ALA A 179 -8.24 21.89 -16.48
C ALA A 179 -8.85 20.48 -16.51
N TRP A 180 -8.20 19.55 -17.23
CA TRP A 180 -8.58 18.14 -17.23
C TRP A 180 -8.41 17.50 -15.85
N GLY A 181 -7.36 17.86 -15.10
CA GLY A 181 -7.17 17.43 -13.71
C GLY A 181 -8.33 17.81 -12.79
N PHE A 182 -8.77 19.07 -12.82
CA PHE A 182 -9.92 19.51 -12.03
C PHE A 182 -11.24 18.88 -12.49
N ALA A 183 -11.44 18.72 -13.80
CA ALA A 183 -12.62 18.04 -14.33
C ALA A 183 -12.68 16.57 -13.86
N MET A 184 -11.57 15.84 -13.94
CA MET A 184 -11.48 14.45 -13.45
C MET A 184 -11.65 14.37 -11.94
N ALA A 185 -11.12 15.33 -11.17
CA ALA A 185 -11.34 15.39 -9.73
C ALA A 185 -12.83 15.57 -9.38
N ALA A 186 -13.56 16.42 -10.12
CA ALA A 186 -15.00 16.58 -9.94
C ALA A 186 -15.76 15.29 -10.28
N VAL A 187 -15.42 14.63 -11.40
CA VAL A 187 -16.04 13.35 -11.80
C VAL A 187 -15.79 12.27 -10.75
N VAL A 188 -14.55 12.13 -10.27
CA VAL A 188 -14.19 11.14 -9.25
C VAL A 188 -14.89 11.44 -7.93
N LEU A 189 -15.04 12.72 -7.54
CA LEU A 189 -15.76 13.10 -6.33
C LEU A 189 -17.25 12.76 -6.43
N VAL A 190 -17.89 13.05 -7.58
CA VAL A 190 -19.29 12.66 -7.82
C VAL A 190 -19.44 11.14 -7.80
N ALA A 191 -18.55 10.42 -8.48
CA ALA A 191 -18.56 8.96 -8.48
C ALA A 191 -18.38 8.38 -7.07
N TRP A 192 -17.48 8.96 -6.27
CA TRP A 192 -17.27 8.58 -4.87
C TRP A 192 -18.51 8.82 -4.00
N ILE A 193 -19.19 9.96 -4.16
CA ILE A 193 -20.46 10.23 -3.47
C ILE A 193 -21.52 9.22 -3.89
N MET A 194 -21.68 8.96 -5.18
CA MET A 194 -22.67 7.98 -5.67
C MET A 194 -22.38 6.57 -5.14
N LEU A 195 -21.12 6.16 -5.11
CA LEU A 195 -20.69 4.86 -4.59
C LEU A 195 -20.97 4.73 -3.09
N THR A 196 -20.63 5.76 -2.30
CA THR A 196 -20.91 5.76 -0.85
C THR A 196 -22.41 5.73 -0.56
N ARG A 197 -23.22 6.49 -1.29
CA ARG A 197 -24.68 6.44 -1.21
C ARG A 197 -25.26 5.09 -1.61
N ALA A 198 -24.72 4.46 -2.66
CA ALA A 198 -25.16 3.13 -3.08
C ALA A 198 -24.92 2.08 -1.99
N PHE A 199 -23.76 2.13 -1.30
CA PHE A 199 -23.48 1.23 -0.19
C PHE A 199 -24.35 1.50 1.04
N GLU A 200 -24.59 2.77 1.39
CA GLU A 200 -25.53 3.14 2.46
C GLU A 200 -26.92 2.54 2.19
N LEU A 201 -27.45 2.71 0.97
CA LEU A 201 -28.74 2.16 0.57
C LEU A 201 -28.78 0.63 0.56
N GLY A 202 -27.70 -0.03 0.13
CA GLY A 202 -27.57 -1.49 0.18
C GLY A 202 -27.64 -2.01 1.61
N THR A 203 -26.86 -1.43 2.53
CA THR A 203 -26.88 -1.83 3.94
C THR A 203 -28.20 -1.51 4.64
N ALA A 204 -28.90 -0.45 4.22
CA ALA A 204 -30.23 -0.11 4.75
C ALA A 204 -31.29 -1.13 4.32
N ARG A 205 -31.20 -1.69 3.11
CA ARG A 205 -32.10 -2.76 2.64
C ARG A 205 -31.87 -4.08 3.38
N GLU A 206 -30.62 -4.43 3.66
CA GLU A 206 -30.28 -5.64 4.42
C GLU A 206 -30.74 -5.60 5.89
N ARG A 207 -30.82 -4.39 6.49
CA ARG A 207 -31.29 -4.19 7.87
C ARG A 207 -32.78 -3.85 7.98
N GLY A 208 -33.43 -3.53 6.87
CA GLY A 208 -34.85 -3.19 6.83
C GLY A 208 -35.73 -4.45 6.89
N THR A 209 -36.93 -4.30 7.45
CA THR A 209 -37.99 -5.32 7.60
C THR A 209 -38.51 -5.94 6.28
N ASP A 210 -37.93 -5.58 5.14
CA ASP A 210 -38.24 -6.07 3.78
C ASP A 210 -37.22 -7.11 3.28
N SER A 211 -36.60 -7.87 4.18
CA SER A 211 -35.86 -9.08 3.79
C SER A 211 -36.85 -10.16 3.36
N PRO A 212 -36.78 -10.68 2.12
CA PRO A 212 -37.54 -11.87 1.72
C PRO A 212 -37.00 -13.16 2.37
N LEU A 213 -35.88 -13.08 3.09
CA LEU A 213 -35.28 -14.21 3.79
C LEU A 213 -35.60 -14.14 5.29
N PRO A 214 -36.14 -15.21 5.88
CA PRO A 214 -36.39 -15.27 7.30
C PRO A 214 -35.06 -15.15 8.06
N VAL A 215 -35.05 -14.27 9.06
CA VAL A 215 -34.01 -14.20 10.08
C VAL A 215 -33.99 -15.54 10.83
N VAL A 216 -32.91 -16.30 10.65
CA VAL A 216 -32.58 -17.50 11.43
C VAL A 216 -31.31 -17.22 12.23
#